data_AF-A0A6J2WGY3-F1
#
_entry.id   AF-A0A6J2WGY3-F1
#
_cell.length_a   1.000
_cell.length_b   1.000
_cell.length_c   1.000
_cell.angle_alpha   90.00
_cell.angle_beta   90.00
_cell.angle_gamma   90.00
#
_symmetry.space_group_name_H-M   'P 1'
#
loop_
_entity.id
_entity.type
_entity.pdbx_description
1 polymer ?
#
loop_
_entity_poly.entity_id
_entity_poly.type
_entity_poly.pdbx_seq_one_letter_code
_entity_poly.pdbx_strand_id
1 'polypeptide(L)'
;MNTQQMEEMGKFRITVWEEENFQGKRCEFMMECPNIMERGFCKIRSIKVENGPWVGYEYPEFQGQQFILEKGDYPCYQAWSGNSSYRTEHLLSFRPVKCANHSDSKVTLYECEDFQGRTFEICDDYPSLLAMGWCSKEVPSIKINSGAWVAYQFPGYRGYQYILERDRHQGEYRNYNEYSTQAHSNQIQSIRRIQH
;
A
#
# COMPACT_ATOMS: atom_id res chain seq x y z
N MET A 1 5.09 -13.27 27.03
CA MET A 1 4.33 -12.49 26.03
C MET A 1 3.04 -12.02 26.69
N ASN A 2 2.62 -10.77 26.51
CA ASN A 2 1.37 -10.29 27.11
C ASN A 2 0.16 -10.60 26.20
N THR A 3 -1.05 -10.44 26.73
CA THR A 3 -2.33 -10.70 26.06
C THR A 3 -2.53 -9.87 24.78
N GLN A 4 -2.05 -8.62 24.75
CA GLN A 4 -2.08 -7.74 23.57
C GLN A 4 -1.19 -8.26 22.42
N GLN A 5 0.00 -8.79 22.73
CA GLN A 5 0.86 -9.43 21.73
C GLN A 5 0.24 -10.72 21.18
N MET A 6 -0.47 -11.47 22.02
CA MET A 6 -1.19 -12.68 21.58
C MET A 6 -2.42 -12.35 20.72
N GLU A 7 -3.10 -11.23 20.98
CA GLU A 7 -4.22 -10.72 20.15
C GLU A 7 -3.74 -10.18 18.78
N GLU A 8 -2.58 -9.52 18.71
CA GLU A 8 -2.00 -9.09 17.42
C GLU A 8 -1.58 -10.28 16.54
N MET A 9 -1.09 -11.37 17.12
CA MET A 9 -0.58 -12.55 16.39
C MET A 9 -1.63 -13.29 15.53
N GLY A 10 -2.93 -13.09 15.77
CA GLY A 10 -3.99 -13.66 14.93
C GLY A 10 -4.55 -12.71 13.87
N LYS A 11 -4.22 -11.42 13.96
CA LYS A 11 -4.86 -10.37 13.16
C LYS A 11 -4.32 -10.27 11.75
N PHE A 12 -3.06 -10.58 11.55
CA PHE A 12 -2.38 -10.54 10.26
C PHE A 12 -1.69 -11.85 9.98
N ARG A 13 -1.82 -12.35 8.75
CA ARG A 13 -1.14 -13.55 8.28
C ARG A 13 -0.90 -13.45 6.78
N ILE A 14 0.37 -13.62 6.40
CA ILE A 14 0.84 -13.69 5.03
C ILE A 14 1.79 -14.87 4.90
N THR A 15 1.61 -15.67 3.86
CA THR A 15 2.55 -16.72 3.47
C THR A 15 3.19 -16.33 2.14
N VAL A 16 4.51 -16.50 2.04
CA VAL A 16 5.29 -16.18 0.83
C VAL A 16 6.06 -17.42 0.36
N TRP A 17 6.26 -17.50 -0.96
CA TRP A 17 6.94 -18.61 -1.62
C TRP A 17 8.03 -18.12 -2.58
N GLU A 18 9.12 -18.87 -2.70
CA GLU A 18 10.22 -18.57 -3.64
C GLU A 18 9.87 -18.84 -5.10
N GLU A 19 8.83 -19.62 -5.39
CA GLU A 19 8.36 -19.93 -6.74
C GLU A 19 6.92 -19.49 -6.97
N GLU A 20 6.54 -19.39 -8.23
CA GLU A 20 5.16 -19.07 -8.63
C GLU A 20 4.21 -20.22 -8.25
N ASN A 21 2.91 -19.94 -8.24
CA ASN A 21 1.86 -20.92 -7.97
C ASN A 21 2.04 -21.68 -6.63
N PHE A 22 2.56 -20.97 -5.63
CA PHE A 22 2.69 -21.43 -4.24
C PHE A 22 3.60 -22.66 -4.08
N GLN A 23 4.71 -22.69 -4.84
CA GLN A 23 5.69 -23.77 -4.85
C GLN A 23 7.04 -23.37 -4.21
N GLY A 24 7.90 -24.37 -4.01
CA GLY A 24 9.24 -24.16 -3.46
C GLY A 24 9.25 -23.84 -1.97
N LYS A 25 10.33 -23.19 -1.51
CA LYS A 25 10.49 -22.78 -0.12
C LYS A 25 9.38 -21.79 0.26
N ARG A 26 8.74 -22.01 1.41
CA ARG A 26 7.68 -21.14 1.95
C ARG A 26 7.95 -20.72 3.38
N CYS A 27 7.42 -19.56 3.76
CA CYS A 27 7.46 -19.08 5.14
C CYS A 27 6.21 -18.25 5.43
N GLU A 28 5.68 -18.41 6.63
CA GLU A 28 4.51 -17.69 7.13
C GLU A 28 4.96 -16.57 8.08
N PHE A 29 4.30 -15.42 7.98
CA PHE A 29 4.59 -14.23 8.77
C PHE A 29 3.32 -13.68 9.39
N MET A 30 3.43 -13.31 10.67
CA MET A 30 2.39 -12.60 11.44
C MET A 30 2.83 -11.17 11.82
N MET A 31 4.08 -10.81 11.50
CA MET A 31 4.69 -9.51 11.77
C MET A 31 5.45 -9.04 10.53
N GLU A 32 5.91 -7.80 10.56
CA GLU A 32 6.74 -7.22 9.51
C GLU A 32 8.04 -8.00 9.28
N CYS A 33 8.50 -7.96 8.03
CA CYS A 33 9.79 -8.48 7.59
C CYS A 33 10.53 -7.36 6.86
N PRO A 34 11.53 -6.71 7.48
CA PRO A 34 12.29 -5.63 6.87
C PRO A 34 13.25 -6.12 5.77
N ASN A 35 13.63 -7.40 5.80
CA ASN A 35 14.49 -7.99 4.78
C ASN A 35 14.27 -9.51 4.69
N ILE A 36 13.78 -9.98 3.54
CA ILE A 36 13.49 -11.41 3.32
C ILE A 36 14.75 -12.29 3.34
N MET A 37 15.93 -11.72 3.09
CA MET A 37 17.20 -12.46 3.11
C MET A 37 17.52 -12.98 4.53
N GLU A 38 17.05 -12.31 5.58
CA GLU A 38 17.20 -12.77 6.96
C GLU A 38 16.38 -14.03 7.26
N ARG A 39 15.41 -14.36 6.40
CA ARG A 39 14.66 -15.62 6.42
C ARG A 39 15.18 -16.62 5.39
N GLY A 40 16.32 -16.30 4.78
CA GLY A 40 16.98 -17.08 3.75
C GLY A 40 16.21 -17.14 2.43
N PHE A 41 15.36 -16.15 2.13
CA PHE A 41 14.73 -16.02 0.82
C PHE A 41 15.59 -15.13 -0.07
N CYS A 42 15.78 -15.54 -1.32
CA CYS A 42 16.41 -14.67 -2.33
C CYS A 42 15.39 -13.89 -3.17
N LYS A 43 14.14 -14.36 -3.20
CA LYS A 43 13.04 -13.79 -3.99
C LYS A 43 11.70 -14.25 -3.45
N ILE A 44 10.66 -13.48 -3.73
CA ILE A 44 9.26 -13.89 -3.53
C ILE A 44 8.59 -13.93 -4.90
N ARG A 45 7.91 -15.03 -5.21
CA ARG A 45 7.28 -15.28 -6.51
C ARG A 45 5.79 -15.59 -6.43
N SER A 46 5.30 -16.00 -5.26
CA SER A 46 3.86 -16.06 -4.99
C SER A 46 3.57 -15.79 -3.51
N ILE A 47 2.37 -15.28 -3.24
CA ILE A 47 1.94 -14.79 -1.92
C ILE A 47 0.51 -15.24 -1.67
N LYS A 48 0.21 -15.64 -0.43
CA LYS A 48 -1.17 -15.75 0.07
C LYS A 48 -1.31 -14.84 1.27
N VAL A 49 -2.33 -14.00 1.25
CA VAL A 49 -2.72 -13.19 2.40
C VAL A 49 -3.98 -13.82 2.97
N GLU A 50 -3.86 -14.54 4.08
CA GLU A 50 -5.04 -15.10 4.73
C GLU A 50 -5.77 -14.05 5.57
N ASN A 51 -5.01 -13.21 6.28
CA ASN A 51 -5.50 -12.09 7.08
C ASN A 51 -4.66 -10.84 6.77
N GLY A 52 -5.30 -9.80 6.23
CA GLY A 52 -4.63 -8.60 5.74
C GLY A 52 -5.13 -7.31 6.42
N PRO A 53 -4.84 -6.14 5.83
CA PRO A 53 -4.01 -5.95 4.64
C PRO A 53 -2.52 -5.85 4.99
N TRP A 54 -1.68 -6.13 4.00
CA TRP A 54 -0.23 -5.94 4.05
C TRP A 54 0.21 -4.99 2.96
N VAL A 55 1.38 -4.37 3.14
CA VAL A 55 2.08 -3.64 2.09
C VAL A 55 3.43 -4.31 1.85
N GLY A 56 3.68 -4.67 0.59
CA GLY A 56 4.97 -5.14 0.11
C GLY A 56 5.80 -4.01 -0.50
N TYR A 57 7.11 -4.14 -0.44
CA TYR A 57 8.06 -3.15 -0.92
C TYR A 57 9.11 -3.79 -1.82
N GLU A 58 9.51 -3.05 -2.84
CA GLU A 58 10.52 -3.47 -3.80
C GLU A 58 11.88 -3.77 -3.16
N TYR A 59 12.29 -2.97 -2.18
CA TYR A 59 13.60 -3.07 -1.53
C TYR A 59 13.46 -3.43 -0.03
N PRO A 60 14.57 -3.86 0.61
CA PRO A 60 14.63 -3.99 2.07
C PRO A 60 14.31 -2.68 2.79
N GLU A 61 14.08 -2.76 4.10
CA GLU A 61 13.81 -1.63 5.00
C GLU A 61 12.61 -0.77 4.56
N PHE A 62 11.60 -1.41 3.95
CA PHE A 62 10.35 -0.79 3.51
C PHE A 62 10.55 0.34 2.49
N GLN A 63 11.48 0.14 1.55
CA GLN A 63 11.89 1.12 0.55
C GLN A 63 11.39 0.79 -0.85
N GLY A 64 11.25 1.82 -1.70
CA GLY A 64 10.97 1.66 -3.12
C GLY A 64 9.49 1.63 -3.48
N GLN A 65 9.18 0.96 -4.59
CA GLN A 65 7.79 0.80 -5.01
C GLN A 65 6.99 -0.01 -3.99
N GLN A 66 5.77 0.43 -3.73
CA GLN A 66 4.85 -0.19 -2.78
C GLN A 66 3.78 -1.02 -3.51
N PHE A 67 3.32 -2.09 -2.88
CA PHE A 67 2.27 -2.97 -3.40
C PHE A 67 1.27 -3.28 -2.31
N ILE A 68 0.00 -2.93 -2.52
CA ILE A 68 -1.06 -3.32 -1.59
C ILE A 68 -1.38 -4.82 -1.74
N LEU A 69 -1.39 -5.54 -0.62
CA LEU A 69 -1.65 -6.98 -0.53
C LEU A 69 -2.83 -7.20 0.41
N GLU A 70 -4.03 -7.16 -0.16
CA GLU A 70 -5.28 -7.47 0.54
C GLU A 70 -5.48 -8.99 0.62
N LYS A 71 -6.49 -9.45 1.36
CA LYS A 71 -6.78 -10.88 1.48
C LYS A 71 -6.97 -11.53 0.11
N GLY A 72 -6.21 -12.58 -0.18
CA GLY A 72 -6.28 -13.27 -1.47
C GLY A 72 -5.04 -14.08 -1.82
N ASP A 73 -5.14 -14.70 -2.99
CA ASP A 73 -4.11 -15.56 -3.58
C ASP A 73 -3.43 -14.82 -4.74
N TYR A 74 -2.11 -14.67 -4.65
CA TYR A 74 -1.28 -14.00 -5.63
C TYR A 74 -0.27 -15.00 -6.23
N PRO A 75 -0.63 -15.70 -7.32
CA PRO A 75 0.17 -16.82 -7.85
C PRO A 75 1.47 -16.39 -8.56
N CYS A 76 1.60 -15.14 -8.97
CA CYS A 76 2.75 -14.60 -9.68
C CYS A 76 2.87 -13.08 -9.45
N TYR A 77 3.99 -12.48 -9.83
CA TYR A 77 4.25 -11.06 -9.54
C TYR A 77 3.27 -10.09 -10.22
N GLN A 78 2.69 -10.48 -11.36
CA GLN A 78 1.68 -9.68 -12.04
C GLN A 78 0.41 -9.52 -11.19
N ALA A 79 0.14 -10.47 -10.28
CA ALA A 79 -1.05 -10.43 -9.43
C ALA A 79 -1.01 -9.30 -8.39
N TRP A 80 0.18 -8.91 -7.90
CA TRP A 80 0.31 -7.81 -6.92
C TRP A 80 0.85 -6.50 -7.51
N SER A 81 1.70 -6.57 -8.54
CA SER A 81 2.20 -5.37 -9.22
C SER A 81 1.10 -4.63 -10.01
N GLY A 82 0.00 -5.32 -10.32
CA GLY A 82 -1.15 -4.77 -11.02
C GLY A 82 -0.82 -4.38 -12.45
N ASN A 83 -1.61 -3.49 -13.04
CA ASN A 83 -1.34 -2.93 -14.37
C ASN A 83 -0.40 -1.72 -14.27
N SER A 84 0.71 -1.88 -13.56
CA SER A 84 1.77 -0.88 -13.48
C SER A 84 2.64 -0.93 -14.73
N SER A 85 2.93 0.24 -15.32
CA SER A 85 3.92 0.36 -16.40
C SER A 85 5.35 0.15 -15.89
N TYR A 86 5.56 0.22 -14.58
CA TYR A 86 6.83 -0.08 -13.93
C TYR A 86 6.92 -1.58 -13.65
N ARG A 87 7.74 -2.27 -14.43
CA ARG A 87 7.98 -3.72 -14.27
C ARG A 87 9.10 -3.94 -13.26
N THR A 88 8.71 -4.29 -12.05
CA THR A 88 9.62 -4.87 -11.06
C THR A 88 9.02 -6.18 -10.55
N GLU A 89 9.88 -7.17 -10.37
CA GLU A 89 9.50 -8.47 -9.81
C GLU A 89 10.00 -8.62 -8.36
N HIS A 90 10.64 -7.58 -7.83
CA HIS A 90 11.20 -7.60 -6.50
C HIS A 90 10.14 -7.25 -5.46
N LEU A 91 10.09 -8.05 -4.41
CA LEU A 91 9.37 -7.77 -3.18
C LEU A 91 10.25 -8.30 -2.04
N LEU A 92 10.97 -7.39 -1.39
CA LEU A 92 12.09 -7.71 -0.50
C LEU A 92 11.84 -7.33 0.96
N SER A 93 10.76 -6.60 1.24
CA SER A 93 10.25 -6.35 2.58
C SER A 93 8.74 -6.16 2.57
N PHE A 94 8.08 -6.39 3.71
CA PHE A 94 6.64 -6.21 3.84
C PHE A 94 6.22 -6.04 5.31
N ARG A 95 5.07 -5.41 5.53
CA ARG A 95 4.51 -5.18 6.87
C ARG A 95 2.98 -5.14 6.85
N PRO A 96 2.32 -5.36 7.99
CA PRO A 96 0.88 -5.14 8.10
C PRO A 96 0.52 -3.64 8.01
N VAL A 97 -0.70 -3.36 7.55
CA VAL A 97 -1.33 -2.03 7.53
C VAL A 97 -2.35 -1.99 8.67
N LYS A 98 -1.96 -1.44 9.83
CA LYS A 98 -2.71 -1.60 11.09
C LYS A 98 -3.96 -0.74 11.18
N CYS A 99 -3.96 0.43 10.54
CA CYS A 99 -5.06 1.39 10.60
C CYS A 99 -6.12 1.20 9.48
N ALA A 100 -6.03 0.14 8.67
CA ALA A 100 -7.04 -0.13 7.65
C ALA A 100 -8.42 -0.37 8.28
N ASN A 101 -9.39 0.49 7.93
CA ASN A 101 -10.78 0.38 8.36
C ASN A 101 -11.67 0.90 7.23
N HIS A 102 -12.12 -0.01 6.36
CA HIS A 102 -12.82 0.34 5.12
C HIS A 102 -14.08 1.19 5.36
N SER A 103 -14.83 0.93 6.43
CA SER A 103 -16.09 1.62 6.74
C SER A 103 -15.93 3.04 7.31
N ASP A 104 -14.74 3.37 7.82
CA ASP A 104 -14.45 4.67 8.47
C ASP A 104 -13.21 5.31 7.83
N SER A 105 -13.01 5.12 6.53
CA SER A 105 -11.90 5.72 5.80
C SER A 105 -12.28 7.10 5.27
N LYS A 106 -11.46 8.11 5.57
CA LYS A 106 -11.63 9.48 5.08
C LYS A 106 -10.28 10.11 4.73
N VAL A 107 -10.21 10.78 3.58
CA VAL A 107 -9.02 11.49 3.08
C VAL A 107 -9.37 12.87 2.55
N THR A 108 -8.46 13.82 2.71
CA THR A 108 -8.55 15.17 2.12
C THR A 108 -7.36 15.39 1.19
N LEU A 109 -7.65 15.72 -0.07
CA LEU A 109 -6.67 16.15 -1.05
C LEU A 109 -6.57 17.67 -1.05
N TYR A 110 -5.38 18.21 -1.29
CA TYR A 110 -5.11 19.65 -1.34
C TYR A 110 -4.50 20.05 -2.68
N GLU A 111 -4.89 21.21 -3.18
CA GLU A 111 -4.45 21.75 -4.47
C GLU A 111 -2.97 22.15 -4.47
N CYS A 112 -2.41 22.46 -3.30
CA CYS A 112 -1.02 22.86 -3.14
C CYS A 112 -0.32 22.02 -2.05
N GLU A 113 1.00 22.12 -1.99
CA GLU A 113 1.80 21.55 -0.89
C GLU A 113 1.45 22.21 0.45
N ASP A 114 1.87 21.58 1.55
CA ASP A 114 1.65 22.07 2.92
C ASP A 114 0.18 22.36 3.26
N PHE A 115 -0.73 21.57 2.69
CA PHE A 115 -2.17 21.62 2.95
C PHE A 115 -2.81 22.97 2.58
N GLN A 116 -2.30 23.62 1.53
CA GLN A 116 -2.80 24.90 1.03
C GLN A 116 -3.75 24.74 -0.16
N GLY A 117 -4.48 25.81 -0.46
CA GLY A 117 -5.37 25.89 -1.62
C GLY A 117 -6.73 25.22 -1.38
N ARG A 118 -7.41 24.86 -2.47
CA ARG A 118 -8.71 24.19 -2.39
C ARG A 118 -8.55 22.76 -1.89
N THR A 119 -9.57 22.30 -1.17
CA THR A 119 -9.63 20.95 -0.60
C THR A 119 -10.66 20.10 -1.30
N PHE A 120 -10.42 18.79 -1.34
CA PHE A 120 -11.39 17.82 -1.84
C PHE A 120 -11.42 16.61 -0.90
N GLU A 121 -12.57 16.39 -0.26
CA GLU A 121 -12.76 15.33 0.72
C GLU A 121 -13.36 14.08 0.06
N ILE A 122 -12.83 12.91 0.44
CA ILE A 122 -13.19 11.62 -0.14
C ILE A 122 -13.44 10.60 0.97
N CYS A 123 -14.56 9.90 0.88
CA CYS A 123 -14.96 8.81 1.79
C CYS A 123 -15.25 7.49 1.04
N ASP A 124 -15.16 7.49 -0.29
CA ASP A 124 -15.43 6.33 -1.16
C ASP A 124 -14.30 6.10 -2.18
N ASP A 125 -14.41 5.00 -2.92
CA ASP A 125 -13.39 4.61 -3.90
C ASP A 125 -13.57 5.36 -5.23
N TYR A 126 -12.53 6.05 -5.69
CA TYR A 126 -12.57 6.96 -6.83
C TYR A 126 -11.67 6.42 -7.94
N PRO A 127 -12.21 5.67 -8.93
CA PRO A 127 -11.41 5.15 -10.05
C PRO A 127 -10.96 6.26 -11.02
N SER A 128 -11.51 7.47 -10.92
CA SER A 128 -11.05 8.65 -11.65
C SER A 128 -11.33 9.90 -10.83
N LEU A 129 -10.29 10.49 -10.24
CA LEU A 129 -10.41 11.74 -9.47
C LEU A 129 -11.01 12.87 -10.32
N LEU A 130 -10.57 12.98 -11.58
CA LEU A 130 -11.05 13.99 -12.50
C LEU A 130 -12.56 13.85 -12.78
N ALA A 131 -13.04 12.62 -13.02
CA ALA A 131 -14.45 12.38 -13.28
C ALA A 131 -15.33 12.64 -12.04
N MET A 132 -14.74 12.56 -10.85
CA MET A 132 -15.43 12.78 -9.58
C MET A 132 -15.32 14.22 -9.06
N GLY A 133 -14.69 15.13 -9.82
CA GLY A 133 -14.67 16.57 -9.54
C GLY A 133 -13.33 17.15 -9.07
N TRP A 134 -12.27 16.34 -8.96
CA TRP A 134 -10.91 16.87 -8.76
C TRP A 134 -10.44 17.59 -10.02
N CYS A 135 -9.88 18.78 -9.91
CA CYS A 135 -9.60 19.64 -11.08
C CYS A 135 -8.21 19.46 -11.71
N SER A 136 -7.38 18.55 -11.19
CA SER A 136 -5.99 18.34 -11.64
C SER A 136 -5.68 16.86 -11.85
N LYS A 137 -4.57 16.55 -12.53
CA LYS A 137 -3.98 15.19 -12.54
C LYS A 137 -2.98 14.99 -11.40
N GLU A 138 -2.69 16.07 -10.69
CA GLU A 138 -1.72 16.12 -9.61
C GLU A 138 -2.45 16.32 -8.29
N VAL A 139 -1.88 15.74 -7.24
CA VAL A 139 -2.27 15.96 -5.85
C VAL A 139 -1.00 16.27 -5.08
N PRO A 140 -0.67 17.56 -4.85
CA PRO A 140 0.57 17.95 -4.20
C PRO A 140 0.66 17.58 -2.72
N SER A 141 -0.44 17.63 -1.96
CA SER A 141 -0.46 17.17 -0.57
C SER A 141 -1.76 16.48 -0.18
N ILE A 142 -1.67 15.56 0.78
CA ILE A 142 -2.77 14.68 1.21
C ILE A 142 -2.80 14.59 2.74
N LYS A 143 -4.00 14.64 3.31
CA LYS A 143 -4.24 14.32 4.71
C LYS A 143 -5.16 13.10 4.84
N ILE A 144 -4.65 12.02 5.41
CA ILE A 144 -5.43 10.84 5.81
C ILE A 144 -6.07 11.15 7.15
N ASN A 145 -7.38 11.36 7.16
CA ASN A 145 -8.13 11.70 8.38
C ASN A 145 -8.43 10.44 9.21
N SER A 146 -8.70 9.34 8.53
CA SER A 146 -8.96 8.02 9.12
C SER A 146 -8.77 6.90 8.08
N GLY A 147 -8.51 5.70 8.58
CA GLY A 147 -8.30 4.52 7.74
C GLY A 147 -6.93 4.49 7.07
N ALA A 148 -6.86 3.67 6.01
CA ALA A 148 -5.72 3.57 5.12
C ALA A 148 -6.21 3.55 3.66
N TRP A 149 -5.43 4.18 2.79
CA TRP A 149 -5.77 4.42 1.39
C TRP A 149 -4.63 3.98 0.49
N VAL A 150 -4.95 3.61 -0.74
CA VAL A 150 -3.98 3.44 -1.81
C VAL A 150 -4.30 4.40 -2.94
N ALA A 151 -3.33 5.27 -3.24
CA ALA A 151 -3.37 6.23 -4.34
C ALA A 151 -2.61 5.68 -5.54
N TYR A 152 -3.10 5.98 -6.74
CA TYR A 152 -2.54 5.47 -7.99
C TYR A 152 -2.27 6.59 -9.00
N GLN A 153 -1.18 6.43 -9.75
CA GLN A 153 -0.74 7.38 -10.75
C GLN A 153 -1.77 7.64 -11.86
N PHE A 154 -2.49 6.59 -12.28
CA PHE A 154 -3.44 6.65 -13.40
C PHE A 154 -4.86 6.28 -12.96
N PRO A 155 -5.89 6.65 -13.75
CA PRO A 155 -7.25 6.19 -13.54
C PRO A 155 -7.38 4.67 -13.61
N GLY A 156 -8.35 4.12 -12.89
CA GLY A 156 -8.66 2.70 -12.82
C GLY A 156 -7.66 1.90 -11.99
N TYR A 157 -7.03 2.52 -10.98
CA TYR A 157 -6.11 1.88 -10.04
C TYR A 157 -4.85 1.30 -10.72
N ARG A 158 -4.19 2.12 -11.55
CA ARG A 158 -3.03 1.71 -12.38
C ARG A 158 -1.81 2.60 -12.17
N GLY A 159 -0.65 2.08 -12.58
CA GLY A 159 0.64 2.74 -12.41
C GLY A 159 1.21 2.53 -11.01
N TYR A 160 2.06 3.46 -10.57
CA TYR A 160 2.62 3.43 -9.22
C TYR A 160 1.53 3.51 -8.16
N GLN A 161 1.70 2.72 -7.09
CA GLN A 161 0.85 2.69 -5.91
C GLN A 161 1.55 3.40 -4.74
N TYR A 162 0.79 4.18 -3.97
CA TYR A 162 1.25 4.84 -2.75
C TYR A 162 0.29 4.52 -1.61
N ILE A 163 0.77 3.85 -0.56
CA ILE A 163 -0.03 3.47 0.60
C ILE A 163 0.07 4.59 1.62
N LEU A 164 -1.08 5.18 1.93
CA LEU A 164 -1.21 6.36 2.78
C LEU A 164 -2.03 5.97 4.01
N GLU A 165 -1.45 6.13 5.19
CA GLU A 165 -1.96 5.58 6.44
C GLU A 165 -2.18 6.69 7.48
N ARG A 166 -3.27 6.59 8.26
CA ARG A 166 -3.55 7.55 9.33
C ARG A 166 -2.50 7.51 10.46
N ASP A 167 -1.98 6.33 10.77
CA ASP A 167 -1.03 6.10 11.86
C ASP A 167 0.44 6.33 11.48
N ARG A 168 0.73 6.54 10.19
CA ARG A 168 2.04 6.96 9.69
C ARG A 168 2.05 8.44 9.35
N HIS A 169 3.16 9.13 9.65
CA HIS A 169 3.27 10.59 9.48
C HIS A 169 2.11 11.39 10.11
N GLN A 170 1.42 10.81 11.10
CA GLN A 170 0.19 11.37 11.67
C GLN A 170 -0.93 11.60 10.61
N GLY A 171 -0.89 10.88 9.49
CA GLY A 171 -1.76 11.04 8.34
C GLY A 171 -1.45 12.28 7.51
N GLU A 172 -0.32 12.95 7.72
CA GLU A 172 0.04 14.21 7.07
C GLU A 172 1.15 13.99 6.04
N TYR A 173 0.81 14.16 4.76
CA TYR A 173 1.73 14.06 3.62
C TYR A 173 1.80 15.42 2.92
N ARG A 174 2.76 16.24 3.31
CA ARG A 174 2.85 17.69 2.97
C ARG A 174 3.31 17.96 1.55
N ASN A 175 4.03 17.02 0.96
CA ASN A 175 4.48 17.05 -0.42
C ASN A 175 4.60 15.60 -0.94
N TYR A 176 4.78 15.44 -2.24
CA TYR A 176 4.76 14.11 -2.86
C TYR A 176 5.92 13.20 -2.44
N ASN A 177 7.06 13.75 -1.98
CA ASN A 177 8.20 12.94 -1.53
C ASN A 177 7.87 12.16 -0.24
N GLU A 178 6.82 12.55 0.47
CA GLU A 178 6.36 11.86 1.68
C GLU A 178 5.47 10.64 1.35
N TYR A 179 4.97 10.52 0.11
CA TYR A 179 4.12 9.38 -0.30
C TYR A 179 4.87 8.05 -0.29
N SER A 180 6.16 8.09 -0.65
CA SER A 180 7.06 6.92 -0.69
C SER A 180 8.49 7.39 -0.82
N THR A 181 9.46 6.55 -0.44
CA THR A 181 10.88 6.83 -0.63
C THR A 181 11.31 6.84 -2.10
N GLN A 182 10.45 6.35 -3.01
CA GLN A 182 10.61 6.47 -4.46
C GLN A 182 9.38 7.11 -5.13
N ALA A 183 8.76 8.09 -4.48
CA ALA A 183 7.77 8.91 -5.15
C ALA A 183 8.45 9.78 -6.23
N HIS A 184 8.10 9.55 -7.51
CA HIS A 184 8.70 10.27 -8.64
C HIS A 184 7.91 11.51 -9.08
N SER A 185 6.63 11.59 -8.70
CA SER A 185 5.74 12.70 -9.06
C SER A 185 4.57 12.79 -8.08
N ASN A 186 3.92 13.95 -8.05
CA ASN A 186 2.64 14.18 -7.40
C ASN A 186 1.43 13.73 -8.25
N GLN A 187 1.65 13.05 -9.38
CA GLN A 187 0.57 12.60 -10.27
C GLN A 187 -0.24 11.49 -9.61
N ILE A 188 -1.49 11.80 -9.24
CA ILE A 188 -2.45 10.86 -8.65
C ILE A 188 -3.79 11.08 -9.34
N GLN A 189 -4.36 10.02 -9.91
CA GLN A 189 -5.58 10.10 -10.72
C GLN A 189 -6.66 9.10 -10.31
N SER A 190 -6.35 8.14 -9.43
CA SER A 190 -7.35 7.35 -8.74
C SER A 190 -6.89 7.02 -7.33
N ILE A 191 -7.85 6.81 -6.43
CA ILE A 191 -7.59 6.51 -5.03
C ILE A 191 -8.71 5.62 -4.51
N ARG A 192 -8.39 4.66 -3.64
CA ARG A 192 -9.39 3.80 -3.00
C ARG A 192 -9.00 3.48 -1.57
N ARG A 193 -10.00 3.12 -0.79
CA ARG A 193 -9.85 2.60 0.58
C ARG A 193 -9.22 1.22 0.52
N ILE A 194 -8.39 0.93 1.50
CA ILE A 194 -7.82 -0.41 1.69
C ILE A 194 -8.83 -1.28 2.46
N GLN A 195 -9.04 -2.51 2.00
CA GLN A 195 -9.91 -3.51 2.64
C GLN A 195 -9.14 -4.28 3.72
N HIS A 196 -9.78 -4.53 4.87
CA HIS A 196 -9.25 -5.33 5.98
C HIS A 196 -9.93 -6.69 6.03
#